data_AF-A0AAJ5QXH7-F1
#
_entry.id   AF-A0AAJ5QXH7-F1
#
_cell.length_a   1.000
_cell.length_b   1.000
_cell.length_c   1.000
_cell.angle_alpha   90.00
_cell.angle_beta   90.00
_cell.angle_gamma   90.00
#
_symmetry.space_group_name_H-M   'P 1'
#
loop_
_entity.id
_entity.type
_entity.pdbx_description
1 polymer ?
#
loop_
_entity_poly.entity_id
_entity_poly.type
_entity_poly.pdbx_seq_one_letter_code
_entity_poly.pdbx_strand_id
1 'polypeptide(L)'
;MDVRDLTIEKVTVKNFRYGLDFDWHDTYIIKIKGVELSNNYWNVSSRLPAKANAGENIVISDALLSESASHCVYWNAPGIKMVIEKSSLDYNSGTMLFLANGARGNAFKYAQCHIEGFGGMLVHQEAQAVAWFGKPNRVIFDEHSEIIAAGNTPGVWSPRRKILHSGAVLDKLGSMVEIRCPIVWPSPPSEPHIALMGYTDPTPQYMQAIYVCPMSPEPDCLVSYDQSANKGLYRFSGAEGESVKNSVDNATGYTFSTNGNPTIVYGQIDSDFLQHVIINFSAETEWVELRNKGLFYVLEANAEINTGISVMMEALQSGTLTLNTRFNHFHGADKVIAGYEDGPVFNVSELIGAVYNGIISPLTTSKYVGVQSAMRFTRRDLGFPTRAEYIQPGIVLRGAKGQVRIKLPVIWPTRGRGSCTVIS
;
A
#
# COMPACT_ATOMS: atom_id res chain seq x y z
N MET A 1 17.15 5.26 39.52
CA MET A 1 16.61 3.95 39.94
C MET A 1 16.89 3.03 38.76
N ASP A 2 17.58 1.91 38.99
CA ASP A 2 17.90 0.92 37.95
C ASP A 2 16.74 -0.07 37.86
N VAL A 3 16.15 -0.23 36.68
CA VAL A 3 15.07 -1.19 36.43
C VAL A 3 15.54 -2.15 35.34
N ARG A 4 16.10 -3.26 35.79
CA ARG A 4 16.75 -4.25 34.95
C ARG A 4 16.28 -5.66 35.28
N ASP A 5 16.26 -6.54 34.28
CA ASP A 5 15.97 -7.97 34.41
C ASP A 5 14.57 -8.25 35.00
N LEU A 6 13.67 -7.28 34.89
CA LEU A 6 12.30 -7.35 35.39
C LEU A 6 11.44 -8.23 34.49
N THR A 7 10.66 -9.10 35.13
CA THR A 7 9.58 -9.83 34.46
C THR A 7 8.23 -9.46 35.07
N ILE A 8 7.27 -9.06 34.22
CA ILE A 8 5.87 -8.82 34.58
C ILE A 8 5.03 -9.87 33.85
N GLU A 9 4.22 -10.64 34.57
CA GLU A 9 3.42 -11.69 33.96
C GLU A 9 1.96 -11.67 34.41
N LYS A 10 1.04 -11.98 33.48
CA LYS A 10 -0.39 -12.25 33.77
C LYS A 10 -1.10 -11.13 34.51
N VAL A 11 -0.81 -9.89 34.11
CA VAL A 11 -1.44 -8.68 34.66
C VAL A 11 -2.43 -8.12 33.65
N THR A 12 -3.58 -7.69 34.16
CA THR A 12 -4.58 -6.94 33.40
C THR A 12 -4.58 -5.48 33.84
N VAL A 13 -4.39 -4.55 32.90
CA VAL A 13 -4.42 -3.10 33.12
C VAL A 13 -5.46 -2.49 32.18
N LYS A 14 -6.55 -1.95 32.74
CA LYS A 14 -7.66 -1.36 31.98
C LYS A 14 -8.11 -0.01 32.47
N ASN A 15 -8.58 0.82 31.56
CA ASN A 15 -9.16 2.15 31.84
C ASN A 15 -8.18 3.13 32.51
N PHE A 16 -6.87 2.93 32.28
CA PHE A 16 -5.84 3.86 32.73
C PHE A 16 -5.45 4.82 31.61
N ARG A 17 -4.82 5.93 31.99
CA ARG A 17 -4.17 6.81 31.02
C ARG A 17 -3.03 6.06 30.29
N TYR A 18 -2.30 5.19 30.97
CA TYR A 18 -1.20 4.41 30.40
C TYR A 18 -1.32 2.95 30.86
N GLY A 19 -1.31 2.00 29.93
CA GLY A 19 -1.22 0.58 30.25
C GLY A 19 0.17 0.24 30.81
N LEU A 20 1.19 0.42 29.97
CA LEU A 20 2.61 0.40 30.35
C LEU A 20 3.28 1.68 29.88
N ASP A 21 3.83 2.47 30.80
CA ASP A 21 4.60 3.67 30.49
C ASP A 21 6.07 3.47 30.87
N PHE A 22 6.96 3.72 29.92
CA PHE A 22 8.40 3.59 30.11
C PHE A 22 9.05 4.96 30.30
N ASP A 23 9.78 5.08 31.40
CA ASP A 23 10.82 6.08 31.59
C ASP A 23 12.20 5.41 31.42
N TRP A 24 13.06 6.01 30.62
CA TRP A 24 14.27 5.37 30.11
C TRP A 24 15.51 5.83 30.86
N HIS A 25 15.62 5.50 32.14
CA HIS A 25 16.81 5.75 32.93
C HIS A 25 17.26 4.43 33.56
N ASP A 26 18.38 3.88 33.07
CA ASP A 26 18.85 2.55 33.48
C ASP A 26 17.74 1.49 33.37
N THR A 27 16.99 1.51 32.26
CA THR A 27 15.86 0.60 31.98
C THR A 27 16.18 -0.35 30.83
N TYR A 28 16.43 -1.63 31.10
CA TYR A 28 16.84 -2.61 30.09
C TYR A 28 16.58 -4.07 30.49
N ILE A 29 16.48 -4.97 29.51
CA ILE A 29 16.24 -6.41 29.67
C ILE A 29 14.92 -6.66 30.43
N ILE A 30 13.81 -6.22 29.82
CA ILE A 30 12.48 -6.30 30.44
C ILE A 30 11.63 -7.30 29.66
N LYS A 31 10.96 -8.21 30.38
CA LYS A 31 10.04 -9.18 29.82
C LYS A 31 8.64 -8.95 30.37
N ILE A 32 7.68 -8.80 29.47
CA ILE A 32 6.26 -8.64 29.79
C ILE A 32 5.52 -9.77 29.09
N LYS A 33 4.79 -10.59 29.84
CA LYS A 33 4.21 -11.83 29.31
C LYS A 33 2.77 -12.05 29.72
N GLY A 34 1.91 -12.46 28.79
CA GLY A 34 0.55 -12.86 29.13
C GLY A 34 -0.31 -11.71 29.68
N VAL A 35 0.02 -10.46 29.34
CA VAL A 35 -0.66 -9.28 29.88
C VAL A 35 -1.84 -8.88 29.01
N GLU A 36 -2.84 -8.28 29.64
CA GLU A 36 -3.93 -7.59 28.94
C GLU A 36 -3.83 -6.09 29.21
N LEU A 37 -3.55 -5.30 28.18
CA LEU A 37 -3.59 -3.85 28.22
C LEU A 37 -4.74 -3.41 27.31
N SER A 38 -5.91 -3.12 27.89
CA SER A 38 -7.12 -2.80 27.12
C SER A 38 -7.87 -1.59 27.64
N ASN A 39 -8.56 -0.86 26.77
CA ASN A 39 -9.29 0.38 27.13
C ASN A 39 -8.43 1.45 27.81
N ASN A 40 -7.11 1.42 27.61
CA ASN A 40 -6.23 2.48 28.10
C ASN A 40 -6.18 3.62 27.08
N TYR A 41 -5.74 4.81 27.48
CA TYR A 41 -5.52 5.87 26.48
C TYR A 41 -4.39 5.49 25.52
N TRP A 42 -3.27 5.01 26.07
CA TRP A 42 -2.24 4.26 25.33
C TRP A 42 -2.01 2.92 26.01
N ASN A 43 -1.90 1.84 25.23
CA ASN A 43 -1.60 0.52 25.78
C ASN A 43 -0.12 0.42 26.16
N VAL A 44 0.76 0.86 25.27
CA VAL A 44 2.20 0.99 25.54
C VAL A 44 2.63 2.41 25.23
N SER A 45 3.34 3.06 26.15
CA SER A 45 3.83 4.42 25.96
C SER A 45 5.28 4.63 26.40
N SER A 46 5.92 5.56 25.71
CA SER A 46 7.18 6.18 26.12
C SER A 46 7.07 7.66 25.84
N ARG A 47 6.90 8.49 26.88
CA ARG A 47 6.51 9.90 26.68
C ARG A 47 7.68 10.87 26.57
N LEU A 48 8.83 10.55 27.15
CA LEU A 48 9.95 11.48 27.22
C LEU A 48 10.85 11.37 25.98
N PRO A 49 11.32 12.51 25.41
CA PRO A 49 12.19 12.54 24.23
C PRO A 49 13.67 12.24 24.52
N ALA A 50 13.93 11.44 25.56
CA ALA A 50 15.25 11.21 26.11
C ALA A 50 15.39 9.78 26.64
N LYS A 51 16.64 9.35 26.77
CA LYS A 51 17.03 8.16 27.53
C LYS A 51 18.40 8.37 28.17
N ALA A 52 18.66 7.64 29.25
CA ALA A 52 19.96 7.50 29.90
C ALA A 52 20.22 6.01 30.11
N ASN A 53 21.25 5.47 29.44
CA ASN A 53 21.69 4.08 29.60
C ASN A 53 20.55 3.03 29.58
N ALA A 54 19.73 3.03 28.53
CA ALA A 54 18.50 2.25 28.50
C ALA A 54 18.14 1.72 27.09
N GLY A 55 17.16 0.81 27.05
CA GLY A 55 16.49 0.37 25.83
C GLY A 55 17.01 -0.91 25.18
N GLU A 56 17.85 -1.66 25.89
CA GLU A 56 18.29 -2.98 25.45
C GLU A 56 17.20 -4.02 25.75
N ASN A 57 16.84 -4.81 24.74
CA ASN A 57 16.05 -6.04 24.85
C ASN A 57 14.75 -5.94 25.66
N ILE A 58 13.78 -5.15 25.17
CA ILE A 58 12.43 -5.07 25.74
C ILE A 58 11.50 -6.00 24.95
N VAL A 59 10.82 -6.92 25.63
CA VAL A 59 9.96 -7.93 25.00
C VAL A 59 8.58 -7.95 25.65
N ILE A 60 7.54 -7.83 24.83
CA ILE A 60 6.13 -8.06 25.19
C ILE A 60 5.68 -9.32 24.44
N SER A 61 5.19 -10.32 25.16
CA SER A 61 4.84 -11.63 24.60
C SER A 61 3.48 -12.13 25.08
N ASP A 62 2.79 -12.89 24.23
CA ASP A 62 1.51 -13.54 24.56
C ASP A 62 0.46 -12.53 25.10
N ALA A 63 0.46 -11.29 24.59
CA ALA A 63 -0.32 -10.18 25.14
C ALA A 63 -1.57 -9.84 24.32
N LEU A 64 -2.54 -9.21 24.97
CA LEU A 64 -3.67 -8.53 24.32
C LEU A 64 -3.49 -7.01 24.50
N LEU A 65 -3.33 -6.28 23.39
CA LEU A 65 -3.20 -4.82 23.36
C LEU A 65 -4.38 -4.22 22.58
N SER A 66 -5.52 -4.03 23.25
CA SER A 66 -6.76 -3.69 22.56
C SER A 66 -7.41 -2.38 22.97
N GLU A 67 -8.33 -1.90 22.13
CA GLU A 67 -9.29 -0.84 22.47
C GLU A 67 -8.67 0.45 23.03
N SER A 68 -7.44 0.80 22.63
CA SER A 68 -6.85 2.05 23.09
C SER A 68 -7.69 3.25 22.63
N ALA A 69 -7.85 4.25 23.50
CA ALA A 69 -8.61 5.47 23.15
C ALA A 69 -7.83 6.39 22.18
N SER A 70 -6.50 6.23 22.07
CA SER A 70 -5.65 7.02 21.19
C SER A 70 -4.77 6.17 20.29
N HIS A 71 -3.72 5.53 20.80
CA HIS A 71 -2.77 4.75 19.99
C HIS A 71 -2.42 3.47 20.74
N CYS A 72 -2.18 2.38 20.01
CA CYS A 72 -1.78 1.13 20.66
C CYS A 72 -0.39 1.32 21.30
N VAL A 73 0.58 1.76 20.50
CA VAL A 73 1.93 2.14 20.95
C VAL A 73 2.17 3.62 20.64
N TYR A 74 2.40 4.42 21.68
CA TYR A 74 2.90 5.80 21.56
C TYR A 74 4.36 5.88 21.96
N TRP A 75 5.23 6.35 21.08
CA TRP A 75 6.66 6.35 21.33
C TRP A 75 7.30 7.70 21.08
N ASN A 76 8.02 8.21 22.08
CA ASN A 76 8.76 9.47 21.97
C ASN A 76 10.25 9.31 22.33
N ALA A 77 10.76 8.12 22.67
CA ALA A 77 12.17 7.96 23.08
C ALA A 77 13.08 7.50 21.92
N PRO A 78 14.37 7.85 21.96
CA PRO A 78 15.33 7.44 20.93
C PRO A 78 16.01 6.09 21.23
N GLY A 79 16.36 5.34 20.19
CA GLY A 79 17.34 4.26 20.27
C GLY A 79 16.95 3.06 21.15
N ILE A 80 15.68 2.68 21.19
CA ILE A 80 15.16 1.54 21.95
C ILE A 80 14.87 0.36 21.03
N LYS A 81 15.13 -0.86 21.49
CA LYS A 81 14.74 -2.10 20.81
C LYS A 81 13.58 -2.76 21.55
N MET A 82 12.44 -2.89 20.86
CA MET A 82 11.24 -3.53 21.38
C MET A 82 10.75 -4.64 20.43
N VAL A 83 10.41 -5.80 21.01
CA VAL A 83 9.76 -6.90 20.32
C VAL A 83 8.39 -7.11 20.95
N ILE A 84 7.34 -7.11 20.12
CA ILE A 84 6.00 -7.55 20.48
C ILE A 84 5.77 -8.86 19.74
N GLU A 85 5.53 -9.95 20.46
CA GLU A 85 5.41 -11.28 19.86
C GLU A 85 4.20 -12.07 20.35
N LYS A 86 3.64 -12.92 19.48
CA LYS A 86 2.51 -13.81 19.78
C LYS A 86 1.33 -13.08 20.42
N SER A 87 1.12 -11.84 20.01
CA SER A 87 0.20 -10.92 20.66
C SER A 87 -0.90 -10.50 19.70
N SER A 88 -2.05 -10.18 20.25
CA SER A 88 -3.16 -9.58 19.50
C SER A 88 -3.20 -8.07 19.79
N LEU A 89 -3.37 -7.28 18.74
CA LEU A 89 -3.42 -5.82 18.76
C LEU A 89 -4.70 -5.36 18.06
N ASP A 90 -5.78 -5.19 18.84
CA ASP A 90 -7.14 -5.20 18.29
C ASP A 90 -7.91 -3.90 18.57
N TYR A 91 -8.64 -3.39 17.57
CA TYR A 91 -9.65 -2.33 17.71
C TYR A 91 -9.15 -1.04 18.40
N ASN A 92 -7.90 -0.67 18.14
CA ASN A 92 -7.26 0.50 18.71
C ASN A 92 -7.64 1.79 17.96
N SER A 93 -8.17 2.81 18.66
CA SER A 93 -8.88 3.95 18.04
C SER A 93 -8.05 4.80 17.07
N GLY A 94 -6.73 4.85 17.23
CA GLY A 94 -5.81 5.57 16.32
C GLY A 94 -4.72 4.66 15.76
N THR A 95 -3.47 5.13 15.76
CA THR A 95 -2.34 4.45 15.09
C THR A 95 -1.83 3.24 15.89
N MET A 96 -1.33 2.21 15.19
CA MET A 96 -0.74 1.03 15.85
C MET A 96 0.61 1.36 16.44
N LEU A 97 1.52 1.89 15.62
CA LEU A 97 2.78 2.45 16.08
C LEU A 97 2.88 3.94 15.76
N PHE A 98 2.72 4.78 16.78
CA PHE A 98 2.91 6.22 16.68
C PHE A 98 4.30 6.62 17.18
N LEU A 99 5.14 7.10 16.28
CA LEU A 99 6.50 7.57 16.54
C LEU A 99 6.49 9.10 16.56
N ALA A 100 6.50 9.68 17.75
CA ALA A 100 6.54 11.13 17.97
C ALA A 100 7.93 11.72 17.63
N ASN A 101 8.06 13.04 17.74
CA ASN A 101 9.29 13.79 17.42
C ASN A 101 10.60 13.19 17.98
N GLY A 102 10.58 12.71 19.24
CA GLY A 102 11.75 12.15 19.92
C GLY A 102 12.03 10.68 19.59
N ALA A 103 11.13 9.99 18.88
CA ALA A 103 11.32 8.63 18.41
C ALA A 103 12.23 8.58 17.18
N ARG A 104 13.48 8.12 17.38
CA ARG A 104 14.53 8.13 16.35
C ARG A 104 15.53 7.00 16.63
N GLY A 105 15.93 6.30 15.57
CA GLY A 105 16.85 5.15 15.65
C GLY A 105 16.36 3.97 16.48
N ASN A 106 15.05 3.83 16.71
CA ASN A 106 14.44 2.69 17.39
C ASN A 106 14.37 1.46 16.49
N ALA A 107 14.16 0.29 17.08
CA ALA A 107 13.88 -0.95 16.38
C ALA A 107 12.65 -1.64 17.00
N PHE A 108 11.56 -1.71 16.24
CA PHE A 108 10.33 -2.41 16.57
C PHE A 108 10.19 -3.68 15.72
N LYS A 109 9.88 -4.80 16.36
CA LYS A 109 9.51 -6.04 15.67
C LYS A 109 8.16 -6.52 16.20
N TYR A 110 7.23 -6.77 15.29
CA TYR A 110 5.97 -7.49 15.51
C TYR A 110 6.15 -8.90 14.95
N ALA A 111 6.07 -9.91 15.81
CA ALA A 111 6.39 -11.29 15.46
C ALA A 111 5.26 -12.25 15.83
N GLN A 112 4.71 -12.97 14.86
CA GLN A 112 3.54 -13.84 15.09
C GLN A 112 2.36 -13.06 15.72
N CYS A 113 2.12 -11.82 15.28
CA CYS A 113 1.06 -10.99 15.83
C CYS A 113 -0.20 -11.04 14.97
N HIS A 114 -1.36 -10.94 15.63
CA HIS A 114 -2.62 -10.58 15.00
C HIS A 114 -2.83 -9.08 15.17
N ILE A 115 -2.91 -8.32 14.08
CA ILE A 115 -3.06 -6.86 14.12
C ILE A 115 -4.34 -6.50 13.39
N GLU A 116 -5.33 -6.00 14.11
CA GLU A 116 -6.67 -5.76 13.55
C GLU A 116 -7.28 -4.45 14.04
N GLY A 117 -8.05 -3.80 13.19
CA GLY A 117 -8.97 -2.74 13.61
C GLY A 117 -8.24 -1.52 14.14
N PHE A 118 -7.76 -0.65 13.25
CA PHE A 118 -7.09 0.58 13.66
C PHE A 118 -7.64 1.81 12.95
N GLY A 119 -7.91 2.88 13.70
CA GLY A 119 -8.49 4.11 13.15
C GLY A 119 -7.45 5.06 12.53
N GLY A 120 -6.19 4.97 12.95
CA GLY A 120 -5.08 5.82 12.49
C GLY A 120 -4.23 5.13 11.42
N MET A 121 -2.91 5.20 11.51
CA MET A 121 -1.99 4.50 10.60
C MET A 121 -1.55 3.16 11.20
N LEU A 122 -1.02 2.25 10.38
CA LEU A 122 -0.24 1.11 10.89
C LEU A 122 1.07 1.65 11.50
N VAL A 123 1.76 2.52 10.78
CA VAL A 123 2.95 3.24 11.27
C VAL A 123 2.82 4.73 10.93
N HIS A 124 2.95 5.57 11.96
CA HIS A 124 2.99 7.02 11.82
C HIS A 124 4.31 7.54 12.40
N GLN A 125 5.06 8.31 11.62
CA GLN A 125 6.22 9.07 12.09
C GLN A 125 5.93 10.57 12.04
N GLU A 126 5.92 11.23 13.19
CA GLU A 126 5.87 12.70 13.27
C GLU A 126 7.19 13.32 12.79
N ALA A 127 7.17 14.63 12.53
CA ALA A 127 8.36 15.41 12.24
C ALA A 127 9.43 15.27 13.33
N GLN A 128 10.62 14.76 12.98
CA GLN A 128 11.78 14.67 13.86
C GLN A 128 12.60 15.95 13.75
N ALA A 129 13.00 16.54 14.89
CA ALA A 129 13.83 17.76 14.90
C ALA A 129 15.34 17.47 14.80
N VAL A 130 15.76 16.25 15.17
CA VAL A 130 17.17 15.90 15.39
C VAL A 130 17.42 14.43 15.08
N ALA A 131 18.52 14.12 14.42
CA ALA A 131 18.89 12.73 14.11
C ALA A 131 19.32 11.95 15.37
N TRP A 132 19.28 10.62 15.31
CA TRP A 132 19.87 9.73 16.32
C TRP A 132 20.94 8.84 15.68
N PHE A 133 22.21 9.22 15.85
CA PHE A 133 23.37 8.55 15.23
C PHE A 133 23.22 8.26 13.72
N GLY A 134 22.46 9.10 12.99
CA GLY A 134 22.17 8.89 11.57
C GLY A 134 21.41 7.60 11.27
N LYS A 135 20.65 7.04 12.23
CA LYS A 135 19.88 5.80 12.06
C LYS A 135 18.38 6.09 11.97
N PRO A 136 17.67 5.57 10.94
CA PRO A 136 16.22 5.63 10.91
C PRO A 136 15.60 4.71 11.98
N ASN A 137 14.34 4.95 12.33
CA ASN A 137 13.57 3.93 13.03
C ASN A 137 13.40 2.71 12.11
N ARG A 138 13.49 1.49 12.64
CA ARG A 138 13.22 0.26 11.92
C ARG A 138 11.97 -0.41 12.48
N VAL A 139 11.03 -0.76 11.63
CA VAL A 139 9.78 -1.45 11.99
C VAL A 139 9.64 -2.68 11.11
N ILE A 140 9.44 -3.85 11.72
CA ILE A 140 9.29 -5.12 11.01
C ILE A 140 8.01 -5.79 11.46
N PHE A 141 7.19 -6.20 10.50
CA PHE A 141 6.09 -7.16 10.68
C PHE A 141 6.52 -8.46 9.99
N ASP A 142 6.73 -9.51 10.76
CA ASP A 142 7.28 -10.76 10.24
C ASP A 142 6.28 -11.58 9.41
N GLU A 143 6.80 -12.61 8.74
CA GLU A 143 6.04 -13.50 7.86
C GLU A 143 4.97 -14.35 8.55
N HIS A 144 4.97 -14.40 9.88
CA HIS A 144 4.01 -15.17 10.67
C HIS A 144 2.93 -14.31 11.32
N SER A 145 2.98 -13.00 11.10
CA SER A 145 1.95 -12.07 11.55
C SER A 145 0.82 -11.98 10.52
N GLU A 146 -0.28 -11.33 10.88
CA GLU A 146 -1.37 -10.96 9.98
C GLU A 146 -1.82 -9.52 10.28
N ILE A 147 -2.13 -8.76 9.24
CA ILE A 147 -2.67 -7.40 9.36
C ILE A 147 -4.05 -7.38 8.72
N ILE A 148 -5.08 -7.25 9.55
CA ILE A 148 -6.46 -7.00 9.11
C ILE A 148 -6.72 -5.51 9.24
N ALA A 149 -6.56 -4.79 8.14
CA ALA A 149 -6.70 -3.34 8.11
C ALA A 149 -8.18 -2.90 8.03
N ALA A 150 -8.97 -3.38 8.99
CA ALA A 150 -10.30 -2.89 9.29
C ALA A 150 -10.21 -1.47 9.87
N GLY A 151 -11.04 -0.54 9.38
CA GLY A 151 -11.17 0.78 9.99
C GLY A 151 -12.14 0.75 11.18
N ASN A 152 -11.78 1.37 12.31
CA ASN A 152 -12.65 1.45 13.50
C ASN A 152 -13.82 2.43 13.37
N THR A 153 -13.71 3.38 12.44
CA THR A 153 -14.83 4.23 12.03
C THR A 153 -14.91 4.17 10.52
N PRO A 154 -15.92 3.53 9.92
CA PRO A 154 -16.17 3.62 8.50
C PRO A 154 -16.52 5.08 8.18
N GLY A 155 -15.52 5.85 7.74
CA GLY A 155 -15.79 6.99 6.86
C GLY A 155 -16.43 6.48 5.57
N VAL A 156 -16.75 7.37 4.63
CA VAL A 156 -17.43 6.99 3.37
C VAL A 156 -16.43 6.27 2.44
N TRP A 157 -16.02 5.07 2.88
CA TRP A 157 -15.25 4.00 2.27
C TRP A 157 -13.71 4.02 2.41
N SER A 158 -13.09 3.15 3.23
CA SER A 158 -11.64 2.91 3.10
C SER A 158 -11.11 1.64 3.80
N PRO A 159 -11.04 0.49 3.10
CA PRO A 159 -10.15 -0.60 3.47
C PRO A 159 -8.79 -0.28 2.87
N ARG A 160 -8.60 -0.26 1.54
CA ARG A 160 -7.33 0.12 0.89
C ARG A 160 -7.00 1.60 1.02
N ARG A 161 -6.43 1.95 2.16
CA ARG A 161 -6.03 3.32 2.50
C ARG A 161 -4.53 3.41 2.71
N LYS A 162 -4.05 4.64 2.75
CA LYS A 162 -2.73 4.92 3.27
C LYS A 162 -2.70 4.45 4.73
N ILE A 163 -1.80 3.53 5.03
CA ILE A 163 -1.56 3.03 6.39
C ILE A 163 -0.13 3.31 6.87
N LEU A 164 0.70 3.90 6.01
CA LEU A 164 2.05 4.34 6.33
C LEU A 164 2.15 5.85 6.14
N HIS A 165 2.59 6.57 7.17
CA HIS A 165 2.79 8.02 7.09
C HIS A 165 4.08 8.47 7.75
N SER A 166 4.79 9.39 7.10
CA SER A 166 5.89 10.14 7.69
C SER A 166 5.75 11.63 7.42
N GLY A 167 5.72 12.40 8.51
CA GLY A 167 5.97 13.84 8.53
C GLY A 167 7.42 14.20 8.87
N ALA A 168 8.34 13.22 8.91
CA ALA A 168 9.76 13.49 9.15
C ALA A 168 10.32 14.49 8.12
N VAL A 169 11.23 15.34 8.57
CA VAL A 169 11.89 16.36 7.74
C VAL A 169 13.36 16.05 7.47
N LEU A 170 13.88 15.00 8.12
CA LEU A 170 15.26 14.56 7.99
C LEU A 170 15.34 13.52 6.87
N ASP A 171 16.05 13.87 5.79
CA ASP A 171 16.18 13.02 4.60
C ASP A 171 16.68 11.61 4.96
N LYS A 172 15.96 10.58 4.51
CA LYS A 172 16.26 9.15 4.72
C LYS A 172 16.37 8.70 6.19
N LEU A 173 15.93 9.50 7.17
CA LEU A 173 16.03 9.17 8.60
C LEU A 173 14.69 9.00 9.31
N GLY A 174 13.56 9.14 8.61
CA GLY A 174 12.23 8.99 9.20
C GLY A 174 11.98 7.57 9.71
N SER A 175 11.70 6.63 8.81
CA SER A 175 11.46 5.23 9.17
C SER A 175 11.74 4.28 8.01
N MET A 176 12.19 3.06 8.35
CA MET A 176 12.27 1.91 7.46
C MET A 176 11.24 0.88 7.92
N VAL A 177 10.25 0.60 7.08
CA VAL A 177 9.15 -0.33 7.39
C VAL A 177 9.23 -1.55 6.48
N GLU A 178 9.24 -2.73 7.09
CA GLU A 178 9.32 -4.01 6.39
C GLU A 178 8.10 -4.84 6.75
N ILE A 179 7.27 -5.16 5.75
CA ILE A 179 6.05 -5.94 5.92
C ILE A 179 6.21 -7.26 5.16
N ARG A 180 6.25 -8.37 5.90
CA ARG A 180 6.44 -9.72 5.36
C ARG A 180 5.21 -10.63 5.48
N CYS A 181 4.14 -10.10 6.06
CA CYS A 181 2.86 -10.76 6.26
C CYS A 181 1.79 -10.27 5.27
N PRO A 182 0.68 -11.02 5.11
CA PRO A 182 -0.46 -10.57 4.34
C PRO A 182 -1.12 -9.34 4.99
N ILE A 183 -1.67 -8.47 4.13
CA ILE A 183 -2.56 -7.38 4.54
C ILE A 183 -3.94 -7.69 3.98
N VAL A 184 -4.89 -7.96 4.86
CA VAL A 184 -6.28 -8.22 4.54
C VAL A 184 -7.05 -6.91 4.57
N TRP A 185 -7.79 -6.68 3.49
CA TRP A 185 -8.67 -5.53 3.31
C TRP A 185 -10.11 -6.04 3.34
N PRO A 186 -10.78 -6.04 4.50
CA PRO A 186 -12.07 -6.72 4.64
C PRO A 186 -13.14 -6.09 3.76
N SER A 187 -13.09 -4.77 3.51
CA SER A 187 -14.10 -4.10 2.68
C SER A 187 -13.64 -3.93 1.21
N PRO A 188 -14.53 -3.61 0.26
CA PRO A 188 -14.18 -3.27 -1.12
C PRO A 188 -13.35 -1.97 -1.25
N PRO A 189 -12.50 -1.84 -2.29
CA PRO A 189 -11.68 -0.65 -2.53
C PRO A 189 -12.53 0.60 -2.77
N SER A 190 -11.99 1.76 -2.41
CA SER A 190 -12.82 2.96 -2.39
C SER A 190 -12.13 4.30 -2.23
N GLU A 191 -10.81 4.29 -2.10
CA GLU A 191 -9.98 5.49 -2.25
C GLU A 191 -9.47 5.54 -3.68
N PRO A 192 -9.19 6.72 -4.23
CA PRO A 192 -8.54 6.84 -5.53
C PRO A 192 -7.18 6.14 -5.59
N HIS A 193 -6.46 6.01 -4.47
CA HIS A 193 -5.15 5.38 -4.42
C HIS A 193 -5.18 3.91 -3.98
N ILE A 194 -4.18 3.17 -4.43
CA ILE A 194 -3.98 1.76 -4.06
C ILE A 194 -2.70 1.52 -3.25
N ALA A 195 -1.90 2.58 -3.02
CA ALA A 195 -0.61 2.48 -2.35
C ALA A 195 -0.71 2.56 -0.82
N LEU A 196 0.21 1.91 -0.11
CA LEU A 196 0.30 1.96 1.36
C LEU A 196 0.73 3.34 1.87
N MET A 197 1.43 4.12 1.03
CA MET A 197 1.82 5.52 1.24
C MET A 197 0.99 6.47 0.37
N GLY A 198 0.83 7.71 0.85
CA GLY A 198 0.12 8.73 0.08
C GLY A 198 0.96 9.31 -1.06
N TYR A 199 0.28 9.86 -2.06
CA TYR A 199 0.87 10.47 -3.26
C TYR A 199 0.84 12.01 -3.22
N THR A 200 0.05 12.60 -2.31
CA THR A 200 -0.09 14.06 -2.13
C THR A 200 0.77 14.62 -1.00
N ASP A 201 1.53 13.76 -0.33
CA ASP A 201 2.28 14.10 0.87
C ASP A 201 3.71 13.55 0.81
N PRO A 202 4.64 14.08 1.62
CA PRO A 202 6.06 13.76 1.48
C PRO A 202 6.46 12.40 2.09
N THR A 203 5.51 11.53 2.48
CA THR A 203 5.84 10.24 3.10
C THR A 203 6.88 9.43 2.30
N PRO A 204 6.79 9.26 0.97
CA PRO A 204 7.77 8.48 0.20
C PRO A 204 9.21 9.02 0.24
N GLN A 205 9.39 10.33 0.50
CA GLN A 205 10.71 10.94 0.65
C GLN A 205 11.40 10.52 1.96
N TYR A 206 10.61 10.32 3.02
CA TYR A 206 11.13 10.21 4.38
C TYR A 206 10.88 8.85 5.04
N MET A 207 10.00 8.03 4.47
CA MET A 207 9.77 6.66 4.88
C MET A 207 10.14 5.71 3.74
N GLN A 208 11.11 4.84 4.00
CA GLN A 208 11.37 3.71 3.13
C GLN A 208 10.49 2.56 3.59
N ALA A 209 9.82 1.90 2.66
CA ALA A 209 9.11 0.67 2.99
C ALA A 209 9.22 -0.39 1.90
N ILE A 210 9.10 -1.64 2.34
CA ILE A 210 9.16 -2.82 1.50
C ILE A 210 8.02 -3.74 1.94
N TYR A 211 7.17 -4.11 0.99
CA TYR A 211 6.20 -5.20 1.12
C TYR A 211 6.75 -6.42 0.37
N VAL A 212 6.85 -7.57 1.06
CA VAL A 212 7.29 -8.85 0.49
C VAL A 212 6.48 -9.98 1.12
N CYS A 213 5.33 -10.30 0.53
CA CYS A 213 4.53 -11.45 0.93
C CYS A 213 4.10 -12.26 -0.30
N PRO A 214 5.04 -12.93 -1.00
CA PRO A 214 4.76 -13.59 -2.27
C PRO A 214 3.83 -14.81 -2.15
N MET A 215 3.52 -15.26 -0.93
CA MET A 215 2.57 -16.34 -0.66
C MET A 215 1.26 -15.82 -0.05
N SER A 216 1.06 -14.50 -0.02
CA SER A 216 -0.18 -13.89 0.43
C SER A 216 -1.38 -14.46 -0.33
N PRO A 217 -2.46 -14.86 0.35
CA PRO A 217 -3.74 -15.15 -0.30
C PRO A 217 -4.40 -13.88 -0.84
N GLU A 218 -4.03 -12.72 -0.28
CA GLU A 218 -4.50 -11.40 -0.70
C GLU A 218 -3.67 -10.85 -1.87
N PRO A 219 -4.27 -9.96 -2.70
CA PRO A 219 -3.54 -9.27 -3.75
C PRO A 219 -2.31 -8.51 -3.23
N ASP A 220 -1.26 -8.43 -4.05
CA ASP A 220 -0.03 -7.70 -3.69
C ASP A 220 -0.30 -6.21 -3.45
N CYS A 221 0.48 -5.60 -2.56
CA CYS A 221 0.31 -4.21 -2.13
C CYS A 221 1.41 -3.32 -2.73
N LEU A 222 1.01 -2.30 -3.49
CA LEU A 222 1.92 -1.24 -3.90
C LEU A 222 2.34 -0.43 -2.67
N VAL A 223 3.64 -0.31 -2.42
CA VAL A 223 4.12 0.49 -1.27
C VAL A 223 3.94 1.99 -1.50
N SER A 224 4.44 2.49 -2.62
CA SER A 224 4.33 3.88 -3.08
C SER A 224 4.34 3.90 -4.59
N TYR A 225 3.66 4.87 -5.21
CA TYR A 225 3.73 5.07 -6.66
C TYR A 225 5.16 5.34 -7.16
N ASP A 226 6.03 5.90 -6.33
CA ASP A 226 7.45 6.12 -6.67
C ASP A 226 8.23 4.81 -6.82
N GLN A 227 7.74 3.72 -6.21
CA GLN A 227 8.32 2.38 -6.32
C GLN A 227 7.75 1.57 -7.49
N SER A 228 6.97 2.20 -8.37
CA SER A 228 6.45 1.57 -9.58
C SER A 228 7.55 1.20 -10.57
N ALA A 229 7.28 0.22 -11.43
CA ALA A 229 8.19 -0.16 -12.51
C ALA A 229 8.41 0.95 -13.54
N ASN A 230 7.49 1.92 -13.61
CA ASN A 230 7.58 3.10 -14.45
C ASN A 230 8.33 4.27 -13.78
N LYS A 231 9.23 3.98 -12.82
CA LYS A 231 10.10 4.96 -12.14
C LYS A 231 9.35 6.15 -11.51
N GLY A 232 8.16 5.91 -10.96
CA GLY A 232 7.36 6.98 -10.34
C GLY A 232 6.67 7.92 -11.34
N LEU A 233 6.62 7.58 -12.62
CA LEU A 233 5.91 8.36 -13.62
C LEU A 233 4.45 7.89 -13.75
N TYR A 234 3.58 8.47 -12.93
CA TYR A 234 2.16 8.09 -12.81
C TYR A 234 1.18 9.28 -12.91
N ARG A 235 1.69 10.50 -13.12
CA ARG A 235 0.88 11.72 -13.22
C ARG A 235 0.78 12.14 -14.69
N PHE A 236 -0.44 12.11 -15.22
CA PHE A 236 -0.72 12.62 -16.56
C PHE A 236 -0.44 14.12 -16.65
N SER A 237 -0.06 14.57 -17.85
CA SER A 237 0.19 16.00 -18.12
C SER A 237 -0.03 16.33 -19.59
N GLY A 238 -0.99 17.20 -19.87
CA GLY A 238 -1.26 17.72 -21.21
C GLY A 238 -2.31 18.83 -21.25
N ALA A 239 -2.61 19.34 -22.44
CA ALA A 239 -3.61 20.38 -22.60
C ALA A 239 -5.03 19.79 -22.51
N GLU A 240 -5.90 20.41 -21.70
CA GLU A 240 -7.30 19.99 -21.57
C GLU A 240 -7.99 19.91 -22.94
N GLY A 241 -8.73 18.82 -23.17
CA GLY A 241 -9.45 18.55 -24.42
C GLY A 241 -8.58 17.99 -25.55
N GLU A 242 -7.25 18.00 -25.42
CA GLU A 242 -6.35 17.40 -26.41
C GLU A 242 -6.49 15.87 -26.40
N SER A 243 -6.57 15.29 -27.60
CA SER A 243 -6.70 13.85 -27.78
C SER A 243 -5.41 13.11 -27.42
N VAL A 244 -5.52 12.13 -26.53
CA VAL A 244 -4.44 11.18 -26.23
C VAL A 244 -4.63 9.80 -26.87
N LYS A 245 -5.70 9.64 -27.67
CA LYS A 245 -5.97 8.39 -28.39
C LYS A 245 -4.82 8.05 -29.32
N ASN A 246 -4.28 6.83 -29.21
CA ASN A 246 -3.16 6.31 -29.99
C ASN A 246 -1.89 7.18 -29.92
N SER A 247 -1.78 8.08 -28.93
CA SER A 247 -0.59 8.88 -28.69
C SER A 247 0.09 8.45 -27.39
N VAL A 248 1.20 9.12 -27.07
CA VAL A 248 2.00 8.92 -25.85
C VAL A 248 1.73 10.11 -24.93
N ASP A 249 1.37 9.86 -23.68
CA ASP A 249 1.44 10.88 -22.64
C ASP A 249 2.91 11.10 -22.27
N ASN A 250 3.42 12.32 -22.47
CA ASN A 250 4.84 12.61 -22.32
C ASN A 250 5.33 12.57 -20.87
N ALA A 251 4.44 12.77 -19.88
CA ALA A 251 4.81 12.78 -18.47
C ALA A 251 4.97 11.37 -17.89
N THR A 252 4.17 10.42 -18.39
CA THR A 252 4.14 9.03 -17.92
C THR A 252 4.79 8.06 -18.89
N GLY A 253 4.88 8.38 -20.18
CA GLY A 253 5.29 7.47 -21.24
C GLY A 253 4.22 6.41 -21.59
N TYR A 254 3.03 6.46 -20.99
CA TYR A 254 1.94 5.55 -21.36
C TYR A 254 1.38 5.92 -22.73
N THR A 255 1.12 4.89 -23.52
CA THR A 255 0.36 4.97 -24.77
C THR A 255 -1.06 4.49 -24.55
N PHE A 256 -2.02 5.11 -25.26
CA PHE A 256 -3.43 4.72 -25.21
C PHE A 256 -3.83 4.01 -26.48
N SER A 257 -3.68 2.68 -26.51
CA SER A 257 -4.11 1.86 -27.64
C SER A 257 -5.58 1.46 -27.47
N THR A 258 -6.31 1.25 -28.56
CA THR A 258 -7.73 0.92 -28.49
C THR A 258 -8.19 0.06 -29.67
N ASN A 259 -9.27 -0.73 -29.49
CA ASN A 259 -10.09 -1.17 -30.61
C ASN A 259 -11.29 -0.24 -30.78
N GLY A 260 -11.68 0.00 -32.03
CA GLY A 260 -12.81 0.88 -32.32
C GLY A 260 -12.48 2.36 -32.13
N ASN A 261 -13.50 3.13 -31.74
CA ASN A 261 -13.47 4.58 -31.78
C ASN A 261 -13.91 5.28 -30.48
N PRO A 262 -13.39 4.90 -29.30
CA PRO A 262 -13.60 5.72 -28.12
C PRO A 262 -12.91 7.08 -28.31
N THR A 263 -13.43 8.12 -27.65
CA THR A 263 -12.72 9.39 -27.51
C THR A 263 -11.89 9.34 -26.23
N ILE A 264 -10.63 9.75 -26.32
CA ILE A 264 -9.69 9.73 -25.20
C ILE A 264 -8.99 11.08 -25.17
N VAL A 265 -9.26 11.90 -24.14
CA VAL A 265 -8.75 13.28 -24.05
C VAL A 265 -8.24 13.58 -22.65
N TYR A 266 -7.30 14.51 -22.53
CA TYR A 266 -6.97 15.07 -21.22
C TYR A 266 -8.16 15.86 -20.66
N GLY A 267 -8.46 15.64 -19.38
CA GLY A 267 -9.40 16.46 -18.63
C GLY A 267 -8.69 17.56 -17.83
N GLN A 268 -9.44 18.15 -16.90
CA GLN A 268 -8.95 19.16 -15.98
C GLN A 268 -8.09 18.56 -14.87
N ILE A 269 -7.38 19.45 -14.15
CA ILE A 269 -6.77 19.12 -12.86
C ILE A 269 -7.89 19.16 -11.81
N ASP A 270 -8.10 18.05 -11.09
CA ASP A 270 -9.09 18.02 -10.01
C ASP A 270 -8.49 18.59 -8.70
N SER A 271 -9.30 18.61 -7.63
CA SER A 271 -8.92 19.13 -6.30
C SER A 271 -7.77 18.39 -5.61
N ASP A 272 -7.41 17.20 -6.09
CA ASP A 272 -6.24 16.42 -5.65
C ASP A 272 -4.94 16.81 -6.37
N PHE A 273 -4.99 17.86 -7.20
CA PHE A 273 -3.89 18.35 -8.06
C PHE A 273 -3.42 17.33 -9.10
N LEU A 274 -4.24 16.32 -9.42
CA LEU A 274 -3.97 15.38 -10.51
C LEU A 274 -4.85 15.69 -11.71
N GLN A 275 -4.23 15.70 -12.89
CA GLN A 275 -4.95 15.68 -14.15
C GLN A 275 -5.54 14.29 -14.40
N HIS A 276 -6.79 14.23 -14.83
CA HIS A 276 -7.41 12.99 -15.32
C HIS A 276 -7.39 12.89 -16.84
N VAL A 277 -7.57 11.67 -17.33
CA VAL A 277 -7.92 11.40 -18.72
C VAL A 277 -9.38 10.97 -18.77
N ILE A 278 -10.13 11.54 -19.71
CA ILE A 278 -11.53 11.19 -19.97
C ILE A 278 -11.54 10.16 -21.10
N ILE A 279 -12.19 9.02 -20.85
CA ILE A 279 -12.47 8.00 -21.86
C ILE A 279 -13.97 7.93 -22.05
N ASN A 280 -14.45 8.13 -23.27
CA ASN A 280 -15.84 7.90 -23.63
C ASN A 280 -15.91 6.72 -24.60
N PHE A 281 -16.38 5.59 -24.09
CA PHE A 281 -16.59 4.37 -24.87
C PHE A 281 -17.87 4.50 -25.70
N SER A 282 -17.75 4.32 -27.01
CA SER A 282 -18.87 4.40 -27.96
C SER A 282 -19.69 3.10 -28.00
N ALA A 283 -19.08 1.96 -27.65
CA ALA A 283 -19.73 0.65 -27.58
C ALA A 283 -19.10 -0.26 -26.51
N GLU A 284 -19.89 -1.22 -26.01
CA GLU A 284 -19.46 -2.19 -24.98
C GLU A 284 -18.32 -3.13 -25.44
N THR A 285 -18.15 -3.27 -26.76
CA THR A 285 -17.08 -4.10 -27.35
C THR A 285 -15.72 -3.40 -27.41
N GLU A 286 -15.66 -2.11 -27.05
CA GLU A 286 -14.43 -1.34 -27.07
C GLU A 286 -13.58 -1.57 -25.81
N TRP A 287 -12.28 -1.41 -25.99
CA TRP A 287 -11.26 -1.46 -24.97
C TRP A 287 -10.25 -0.33 -25.19
N VAL A 288 -9.69 0.13 -24.08
CA VAL A 288 -8.56 1.04 -24.04
C VAL A 288 -7.46 0.39 -23.21
N GLU A 289 -6.27 0.28 -23.80
CA GLU A 289 -5.06 -0.24 -23.17
C GLU A 289 -4.11 0.92 -22.89
N LEU A 290 -3.72 1.09 -21.63
CA LEU A 290 -2.61 1.94 -21.21
C LEU A 290 -1.36 1.07 -21.10
N ARG A 291 -0.34 1.39 -21.89
CA ARG A 291 0.93 0.64 -21.90
C ARG A 291 2.11 1.55 -22.14
N ASN A 292 3.18 1.42 -21.34
CA ASN A 292 4.44 2.08 -21.67
C ASN A 292 5.19 1.23 -22.71
N LYS A 293 5.18 1.67 -23.97
CA LYS A 293 5.82 0.95 -25.09
C LYS A 293 7.34 1.00 -25.07
N GLY A 294 7.93 1.83 -24.21
CA GLY A 294 9.38 1.89 -23.98
C GLY A 294 9.87 0.97 -22.87
N LEU A 295 8.99 0.22 -22.19
CA LEU A 295 9.38 -0.68 -21.11
C LEU A 295 9.07 -2.14 -21.47
N PHE A 296 10.12 -2.94 -21.63
CA PHE A 296 10.02 -4.38 -21.80
C PHE A 296 10.45 -5.11 -20.52
N TYR A 297 9.84 -6.25 -20.27
CA TYR A 297 10.04 -7.04 -19.06
C TYR A 297 10.52 -8.43 -19.45
N VAL A 298 11.60 -8.88 -18.81
CA VAL A 298 12.04 -10.27 -18.81
C VAL A 298 11.55 -10.89 -17.51
N LEU A 299 10.65 -11.86 -17.64
CA LEU A 299 10.00 -12.51 -16.51
C LEU A 299 10.42 -13.97 -16.40
N GLU A 300 10.75 -14.42 -15.20
CA GLU A 300 10.86 -15.85 -14.91
C GLU A 300 9.47 -16.48 -14.72
N ALA A 301 9.39 -17.79 -14.90
CA ALA A 301 8.14 -18.54 -14.68
C ALA A 301 7.58 -18.24 -13.27
N ASN A 302 6.26 -18.04 -13.22
CA ASN A 302 5.51 -17.63 -12.04
C ASN A 302 5.75 -16.19 -11.56
N ALA A 303 6.61 -15.40 -12.21
CA ALA A 303 6.66 -13.97 -11.93
C ALA A 303 5.29 -13.33 -12.14
N GLU A 304 4.92 -12.40 -11.28
CA GLU A 304 3.60 -11.77 -11.33
C GLU A 304 3.75 -10.27 -11.47
N ILE A 305 3.01 -9.70 -12.41
CA ILE A 305 2.92 -8.25 -12.60
C ILE A 305 1.54 -7.81 -12.17
N ASN A 306 1.52 -6.80 -11.32
CA ASN A 306 0.33 -6.10 -10.90
C ASN A 306 0.19 -4.82 -11.72
N THR A 307 -1.06 -4.46 -11.98
CA THR A 307 -1.45 -3.22 -12.62
C THR A 307 -2.54 -2.57 -11.80
N GLY A 308 -2.52 -1.26 -11.69
CA GLY A 308 -3.55 -0.52 -10.99
C GLY A 308 -3.82 0.83 -11.61
N ILE A 309 -5.04 1.32 -11.39
CA ILE A 309 -5.49 2.60 -11.91
C ILE A 309 -6.65 3.12 -11.05
N SER A 310 -6.76 4.44 -10.95
CA SER A 310 -7.91 5.09 -10.33
C SER A 310 -8.97 5.35 -11.38
N VAL A 311 -10.22 4.96 -11.12
CA VAL A 311 -11.34 5.05 -12.08
C VAL A 311 -12.53 5.73 -11.43
N MET A 312 -13.13 6.70 -12.13
CA MET A 312 -14.45 7.24 -11.84
C MET A 312 -15.40 6.84 -12.96
N MET A 313 -16.50 6.18 -12.61
CA MET A 313 -17.53 5.71 -13.56
C MET A 313 -18.64 6.77 -13.70
N GLU A 314 -18.28 7.92 -14.25
CA GLU A 314 -19.10 9.14 -14.19
C GLU A 314 -20.48 9.01 -14.86
N ALA A 315 -20.51 8.46 -16.08
CA ALA A 315 -21.74 8.40 -16.88
C ALA A 315 -21.76 7.15 -17.77
N LEU A 316 -21.76 5.97 -17.14
CA LEU A 316 -21.98 4.71 -17.84
C LEU A 316 -23.43 4.62 -18.32
N GLN A 317 -23.62 4.28 -19.59
CA GLN A 317 -24.93 4.15 -20.24
C GLN A 317 -25.40 2.70 -20.28
N SER A 318 -24.47 1.77 -20.51
CA SER A 318 -24.74 0.33 -20.56
C SER A 318 -23.44 -0.48 -20.42
N GLY A 319 -23.58 -1.80 -20.26
CA GLY A 319 -22.46 -2.73 -20.08
C GLY A 319 -21.88 -2.73 -18.67
N THR A 320 -20.75 -3.42 -18.52
CA THR A 320 -20.05 -3.61 -17.24
C THR A 320 -18.59 -3.24 -17.45
N LEU A 321 -18.13 -2.20 -16.76
CA LEU A 321 -16.75 -1.77 -16.84
C LEU A 321 -15.88 -2.78 -16.09
N THR A 322 -14.87 -3.27 -16.78
CA THR A 322 -13.93 -4.25 -16.26
C THR A 322 -12.50 -3.78 -16.42
N LEU A 323 -11.64 -4.24 -15.51
CA LEU A 323 -10.20 -4.03 -15.51
C LEU A 323 -9.50 -5.38 -15.64
N ASN A 324 -8.48 -5.47 -16.50
CA ASN A 324 -7.56 -6.60 -16.48
C ASN A 324 -6.13 -6.17 -16.83
N THR A 325 -5.17 -6.95 -16.34
CA THR A 325 -3.78 -6.89 -16.78
C THR A 325 -3.65 -7.63 -18.11
N ARG A 326 -2.91 -7.06 -19.07
CA ARG A 326 -2.59 -7.70 -20.35
C ARG A 326 -1.09 -7.85 -20.50
N PHE A 327 -0.62 -9.00 -20.97
CA PHE A 327 0.76 -9.18 -21.43
C PHE A 327 0.82 -9.15 -22.94
N ASN A 328 1.56 -8.19 -23.50
CA ASN A 328 1.91 -8.20 -24.92
C ASN A 328 3.26 -8.90 -25.07
N HIS A 329 3.30 -9.97 -25.84
CA HIS A 329 4.47 -10.81 -26.00
C HIS A 329 5.31 -10.38 -27.19
N PHE A 330 6.62 -10.46 -27.02
CA PHE A 330 7.61 -10.15 -28.04
C PHE A 330 8.76 -11.16 -27.99
N HIS A 331 9.31 -11.54 -29.14
CA HIS A 331 10.44 -12.48 -29.21
C HIS A 331 11.67 -11.88 -29.91
N GLY A 332 12.84 -12.35 -29.51
CA GLY A 332 14.12 -12.04 -30.13
C GLY A 332 14.62 -10.63 -29.82
N ALA A 333 15.85 -10.35 -30.27
CA ALA A 333 16.50 -9.05 -30.03
C ALA A 333 15.69 -7.89 -30.62
N ASP A 334 15.05 -8.10 -31.78
CA ASP A 334 14.26 -7.11 -32.51
C ASP A 334 12.86 -6.85 -31.90
N LYS A 335 12.50 -7.52 -30.81
CA LYS A 335 11.17 -7.43 -30.18
C LYS A 335 10.04 -7.63 -31.20
N VAL A 336 10.05 -8.75 -31.91
CA VAL A 336 8.99 -9.07 -32.87
C VAL A 336 7.70 -9.39 -32.12
N ILE A 337 6.60 -8.72 -32.48
CA ILE A 337 5.28 -8.92 -31.84
C ILE A 337 4.83 -10.37 -32.00
N ALA A 338 4.43 -10.99 -30.88
CA ALA A 338 3.99 -12.38 -30.79
C ALA A 338 2.53 -12.53 -30.34
N GLY A 339 1.81 -11.42 -30.16
CA GLY A 339 0.42 -11.38 -29.71
C GLY A 339 0.29 -10.92 -28.26
N TYR A 340 -0.87 -11.16 -27.66
CA TYR A 340 -1.13 -10.79 -26.28
C TYR A 340 -1.94 -11.86 -25.54
N GLU A 341 -1.92 -11.79 -24.22
CA GLU A 341 -2.74 -12.58 -23.31
C GLU A 341 -3.38 -11.65 -22.27
N ASP A 342 -4.67 -11.86 -22.00
CA ASP A 342 -5.42 -11.14 -20.98
C ASP A 342 -5.46 -11.99 -19.70
N GLY A 343 -5.09 -11.38 -18.58
CA GLY A 343 -5.23 -11.97 -17.25
C GLY A 343 -6.67 -11.95 -16.72
N PRO A 344 -6.86 -12.37 -15.46
CA PRO A 344 -8.16 -12.34 -14.79
C PRO A 344 -8.82 -10.95 -14.85
N VAL A 345 -10.14 -10.96 -14.95
CA VAL A 345 -10.96 -9.74 -15.08
C VAL A 345 -11.50 -9.35 -13.71
N PHE A 346 -11.31 -8.08 -13.34
CA PHE A 346 -11.91 -7.46 -12.18
C PHE A 346 -13.13 -6.61 -12.60
N ASN A 347 -14.29 -6.86 -11.99
CA ASN A 347 -15.50 -6.09 -12.27
C ASN A 347 -15.47 -4.77 -11.50
N VAL A 348 -15.22 -3.66 -12.20
CA VAL A 348 -15.17 -2.33 -11.60
C VAL A 348 -16.57 -1.82 -11.30
N SER A 349 -17.55 -2.14 -12.16
CA SER A 349 -18.94 -1.72 -11.97
C SER A 349 -19.61 -2.34 -10.75
N GLU A 350 -19.19 -3.53 -10.32
CA GLU A 350 -19.65 -4.17 -9.06
C GLU A 350 -19.37 -3.31 -7.82
N LEU A 351 -18.41 -2.38 -7.89
CA LEU A 351 -18.12 -1.46 -6.80
C LEU A 351 -19.21 -0.39 -6.65
N ILE A 352 -19.95 -0.07 -7.72
CA ILE A 352 -21.08 0.87 -7.65
C ILE A 352 -22.22 0.17 -6.92
N GLY A 353 -22.63 0.70 -5.77
CA GLY A 353 -23.75 0.15 -5.02
C GLY A 353 -23.41 -1.06 -4.14
N ALA A 354 -22.14 -1.46 -4.03
CA ALA A 354 -21.71 -2.52 -3.11
C ALA A 354 -22.10 -2.18 -1.66
N VAL A 355 -22.74 -3.13 -0.96
CA VAL A 355 -23.12 -3.03 0.46
C VAL A 355 -22.18 -3.89 1.29
N TYR A 356 -21.59 -3.33 2.36
CA TYR A 356 -20.65 -4.07 3.21
C TYR A 356 -20.90 -3.81 4.69
N ASN A 357 -21.05 -4.88 5.50
CA ASN A 357 -21.15 -4.87 6.96
C ASN A 357 -21.92 -3.67 7.58
N GLY A 358 -23.13 -3.39 7.09
CA GLY A 358 -23.99 -2.33 7.65
C GLY A 358 -23.62 -0.89 7.25
N ILE A 359 -22.67 -0.70 6.33
CA ILE A 359 -22.34 0.60 5.72
C ILE A 359 -23.36 0.90 4.62
N ILE A 360 -24.12 1.99 4.78
CA ILE A 360 -25.33 2.31 4.00
C ILE A 360 -25.17 3.43 2.95
N SER A 361 -23.96 3.97 2.74
CA SER A 361 -23.73 5.15 1.87
C SER A 361 -22.88 4.84 0.62
N PRO A 362 -23.40 4.13 -0.42
CA PRO A 362 -22.66 3.50 -1.52
C PRO A 362 -21.60 4.40 -2.21
N LEU A 363 -20.58 3.77 -2.82
CA LEU A 363 -19.72 4.45 -3.81
C LEU A 363 -20.62 4.99 -4.92
N THR A 364 -20.54 6.30 -5.17
CA THR A 364 -21.30 6.96 -6.23
C THR A 364 -20.47 7.03 -7.51
N THR A 365 -21.14 7.15 -8.65
CA THR A 365 -20.52 7.33 -9.97
C THR A 365 -19.58 8.53 -10.07
N SER A 366 -19.71 9.50 -9.15
CA SER A 366 -18.89 10.71 -9.05
C SER A 366 -17.61 10.55 -8.22
N LYS A 367 -17.25 9.35 -7.77
CA LYS A 367 -16.06 9.09 -6.96
C LYS A 367 -15.03 8.28 -7.74
N TYR A 368 -13.76 8.60 -7.51
CA TYR A 368 -12.65 7.76 -7.96
C TYR A 368 -12.46 6.56 -7.04
N VAL A 369 -12.18 5.40 -7.62
CA VAL A 369 -11.79 4.20 -6.91
C VAL A 369 -10.53 3.59 -7.53
N GLY A 370 -9.55 3.32 -6.69
CA GLY A 370 -8.31 2.64 -7.00
C GLY A 370 -8.57 1.14 -7.13
N VAL A 371 -8.45 0.64 -8.35
CA VAL A 371 -8.64 -0.77 -8.68
C VAL A 371 -7.32 -1.37 -9.15
N GLN A 372 -7.15 -2.66 -8.91
CA GLN A 372 -5.97 -3.38 -9.37
C GLN A 372 -6.34 -4.74 -9.94
N SER A 373 -5.45 -5.22 -10.81
CA SER A 373 -5.45 -6.56 -11.37
C SER A 373 -4.02 -7.09 -11.33
N ALA A 374 -3.87 -8.40 -11.42
CA ALA A 374 -2.57 -9.05 -11.51
C ALA A 374 -2.61 -10.15 -12.56
N MET A 375 -1.46 -10.41 -13.18
CA MET A 375 -1.29 -11.54 -14.09
C MET A 375 0.03 -12.24 -13.79
N ARG A 376 -0.06 -13.56 -13.64
CA ARG A 376 1.11 -14.42 -13.51
C ARG A 376 1.64 -14.77 -14.89
N PHE A 377 2.95 -14.73 -15.01
CA PHE A 377 3.63 -15.18 -16.20
C PHE A 377 3.73 -16.69 -16.20
N THR A 378 2.89 -17.31 -17.01
CA THR A 378 3.03 -18.68 -17.45
C THR A 378 3.79 -18.67 -18.77
N ARG A 379 5.04 -19.15 -18.75
CA ARG A 379 5.89 -19.23 -19.94
C ARG A 379 5.15 -19.95 -21.06
N ARG A 380 5.02 -19.30 -22.22
CA ARG A 380 4.24 -19.83 -23.34
C ARG A 380 5.03 -20.69 -24.33
N ASP A 381 6.34 -20.74 -24.24
CA ASP A 381 7.11 -21.12 -25.43
C ASP A 381 7.25 -22.64 -25.66
N LEU A 382 6.32 -23.18 -26.46
CA LEU A 382 6.52 -24.38 -27.29
C LEU A 382 6.92 -24.01 -28.75
N GLY A 383 6.81 -22.74 -29.16
CA GLY A 383 6.95 -22.30 -30.57
C GLY A 383 8.29 -21.65 -30.94
N PHE A 384 8.94 -20.94 -30.01
CA PHE A 384 10.23 -20.26 -30.22
C PHE A 384 11.27 -20.57 -29.13
N PRO A 385 11.61 -21.85 -28.88
CA PRO A 385 12.37 -22.28 -27.71
C PRO A 385 13.79 -21.69 -27.59
N THR A 386 14.34 -21.13 -28.67
CA THR A 386 15.68 -20.56 -28.73
C THR A 386 15.72 -19.03 -28.69
N ARG A 387 14.56 -18.35 -28.65
CA ARG A 387 14.49 -16.87 -28.66
C ARG A 387 14.16 -16.35 -27.26
N ALA A 388 14.75 -15.21 -26.90
CA ALA A 388 14.39 -14.51 -25.68
C ALA A 388 12.94 -13.99 -25.79
N GLU A 389 12.16 -14.19 -24.73
CA GLU A 389 10.78 -13.69 -24.59
C GLU A 389 10.78 -12.41 -23.75
N TYR A 390 10.03 -11.42 -24.21
CA TYR A 390 9.84 -10.13 -23.56
C TYR A 390 8.36 -9.80 -23.50
N ILE A 391 7.97 -9.09 -22.44
CA ILE A 391 6.59 -8.72 -22.20
C ILE A 391 6.47 -7.22 -22.05
N GLN A 392 5.37 -6.65 -22.53
CA GLN A 392 4.92 -5.33 -22.13
C GLN A 392 3.57 -5.44 -21.41
N PRO A 393 3.52 -5.19 -20.10
CA PRO A 393 2.28 -5.19 -19.34
C PRO A 393 1.43 -3.95 -19.69
N GLY A 394 0.14 -4.17 -19.89
CA GLY A 394 -0.86 -3.14 -20.15
C GLY A 394 -1.98 -3.17 -19.13
N ILE A 395 -2.53 -2.00 -18.83
CA ILE A 395 -3.75 -1.81 -18.05
C ILE A 395 -4.90 -1.72 -19.06
N VAL A 396 -5.87 -2.64 -19.02
CA VAL A 396 -6.97 -2.63 -19.99
C VAL A 396 -8.31 -2.38 -19.31
N LEU A 397 -9.02 -1.36 -19.80
CA LEU A 397 -10.40 -1.04 -19.45
C LEU A 397 -11.31 -1.40 -20.63
N ARG A 398 -12.41 -2.12 -20.37
CA ARG A 398 -13.35 -2.57 -21.42
C ARG A 398 -14.73 -2.95 -20.88
N GLY A 399 -15.67 -3.22 -21.77
CA GLY A 399 -16.94 -3.88 -21.46
C GLY A 399 -18.11 -2.94 -21.17
N ALA A 400 -17.90 -1.62 -21.23
CA ALA A 400 -18.93 -0.62 -20.96
C ALA A 400 -19.04 0.41 -22.08
N LYS A 401 -20.23 1.00 -22.21
CA LYS A 401 -20.49 2.18 -23.03
C LYS A 401 -20.74 3.39 -22.14
N GLY A 402 -20.18 4.54 -22.51
CA GLY A 402 -20.30 5.80 -21.77
C GLY A 402 -18.96 6.28 -21.21
N GLN A 403 -19.03 7.24 -20.28
CA GLN A 403 -17.87 8.01 -19.85
C GLN A 403 -17.28 7.51 -18.53
N VAL A 404 -15.95 7.41 -18.52
CA VAL A 404 -15.13 7.20 -17.34
C VAL A 404 -14.00 8.23 -17.27
N ARG A 405 -13.53 8.52 -16.06
CA ARG A 405 -12.31 9.31 -15.84
C ARG A 405 -11.27 8.43 -15.17
N ILE A 406 -10.01 8.60 -15.54
CA ILE A 406 -8.92 7.79 -15.01
C ILE A 406 -7.73 8.63 -14.56
N LYS A 407 -7.02 8.13 -13.54
CA LYS A 407 -5.80 8.72 -12.98
C LYS A 407 -4.88 7.64 -12.41
N LEU A 408 -3.66 8.04 -12.04
CA LEU A 408 -2.72 7.22 -11.27
C LEU A 408 -2.44 5.82 -11.89
N PRO A 409 -2.17 5.69 -13.20
CA PRO A 409 -1.81 4.40 -13.78
C PRO A 409 -0.48 3.91 -13.17
N VAL A 410 -0.44 2.64 -12.80
CA VAL A 410 0.74 2.05 -12.17
C VAL A 410 0.90 0.58 -12.49
N ILE A 411 2.16 0.16 -12.61
CA ILE A 411 2.58 -1.21 -12.88
C ILE A 411 3.71 -1.56 -11.93
N TRP A 412 3.68 -2.73 -11.30
CA TRP A 412 4.76 -3.19 -10.42
C TRP A 412 4.81 -4.73 -10.34
N PRO A 413 6.01 -5.33 -10.19
CA PRO A 413 6.13 -6.77 -9.96
C PRO A 413 5.79 -7.13 -8.50
N THR A 414 5.18 -8.30 -8.29
CA THR A 414 5.04 -8.90 -6.96
C THR A 414 6.43 -9.27 -6.43
N ARG A 415 6.88 -8.63 -5.35
CA ARG A 415 8.22 -8.88 -4.80
C ARG A 415 8.33 -10.26 -4.18
N GLY A 416 9.40 -10.98 -4.53
CA GLY A 416 9.67 -12.33 -4.02
C GLY A 416 8.94 -13.45 -4.77
N ARG A 417 8.18 -13.14 -5.84
CA ARG A 417 7.51 -14.12 -6.69
C ARG A 417 8.11 -14.05 -8.10
N GLY A 418 9.06 -14.96 -8.39
CA GLY A 418 9.84 -14.98 -9.64
C GLY A 418 10.76 -13.76 -9.80
N SER A 419 11.74 -13.83 -10.72
CA SER A 419 12.52 -12.66 -11.11
C SER A 419 11.81 -11.84 -12.20
N CYS A 420 11.96 -10.53 -12.11
CA CYS A 420 11.44 -9.57 -13.07
C CYS A 420 12.53 -8.54 -13.35
N THR A 421 12.99 -8.46 -14.59
CA THR A 421 13.98 -7.47 -15.02
C THR A 421 13.35 -6.54 -16.05
N VAL A 422 13.43 -5.24 -15.79
CA VAL A 422 12.96 -4.20 -16.72
C VAL A 422 14.11 -3.79 -17.63
N ILE A 423 13.86 -3.75 -18.93
CA ILE A 423 14.78 -3.28 -19.96
C ILE A 423 14.09 -2.16 -20.76
N SER A 424 14.81 -1.06 -20.97
CA SER A 424 14.36 0.11 -21.72
C SER A 424 15.05 0.20 -23.07
#